data_AF-A0A6A6SRQ9-F1
#
_entry.id   AF-A0A6A6SRQ9-F1
#
_cell.length_a   1.000
_cell.length_b   1.000
_cell.length_c   1.000
_cell.angle_alpha   90.00
_cell.angle_beta   90.00
_cell.angle_gamma   90.00
#
_symmetry.space_group_name_H-M   'P 1'
#
loop_
_entity.id
_entity.type
_entity.pdbx_description
1 polymer ?
#
loop_
_entity_poly.entity_id
_entity_poly.type
_entity_poly.pdbx_seq_one_letter_code
_entity_poly.pdbx_strand_id
1 'polypeptide(L)'
;MARKRSLPSGNLHPPAKRARTSAKKVTSKAFVDLTRPRVFRFLDLPAELRRVVYQSLIPHDLFISFEPQSTSNSYDETRWVIFATNRLGTESRAPMFRLGSRLCQTQLFVLNKFISNEAKAVLYGENTFVFRVDGDSHRPKSLESPRIFGVLGHSHRIHLLRNIRSISILMGNSSTGKVTHWVAKRHRARLEYFIRILKEHADDENQRSLLERLTVQIDWKPSPKLMYNLESLTGLRGIQDVDIQAGGIPEWYAKCLQLCIEGNGGDLQPIDYPLVLRQKSKKSNAPRRRPSVQIWETTKLWHDPVFNWEEFADRNGIDRPQLHPVDLTGDSDIGR
;
A
#
# COMPACT_ATOMS: atom_id res chain seq x y z
N MET A 1 2.98 -38.51 38.03
CA MET A 1 4.00 -39.44 37.51
C MET A 1 3.94 -39.44 35.99
N ALA A 2 4.84 -38.71 35.31
CA ALA A 2 4.88 -38.63 33.85
C ALA A 2 6.31 -38.91 33.37
N ARG A 3 6.45 -39.95 32.53
CA ARG A 3 7.72 -40.45 32.01
C ARG A 3 8.28 -39.49 30.94
N LYS A 4 9.47 -38.94 31.21
CA LYS A 4 10.36 -38.33 30.21
C LYS A 4 10.85 -39.42 29.26
N ARG A 5 10.62 -39.25 27.95
CA ARG A 5 11.34 -39.97 26.89
C ARG A 5 12.32 -39.00 26.24
N SER A 6 13.60 -39.22 26.50
CA SER A 6 14.73 -38.63 25.77
C SER A 6 14.84 -39.28 24.39
N LEU A 7 15.08 -38.45 23.37
CA LEU A 7 15.47 -38.89 22.02
C LEU A 7 16.96 -38.62 21.81
N PRO A 8 17.67 -39.47 21.03
CA PRO A 8 19.11 -39.38 20.87
C PRO A 8 19.52 -38.33 19.83
N SER A 9 20.58 -37.60 20.16
CA SER A 9 21.32 -36.68 19.30
C SER A 9 22.14 -37.45 18.26
N GLY A 10 21.65 -37.50 17.02
CA GLY A 10 22.41 -38.00 15.87
C GLY A 10 23.26 -36.89 15.27
N ASN A 11 24.58 -36.96 15.49
CA ASN A 11 25.58 -36.15 14.79
C ASN A 11 25.68 -36.59 13.32
N LEU A 12 25.14 -35.79 12.40
CA LEU A 12 25.37 -35.92 10.97
C LEU A 12 26.47 -34.94 10.55
N HIS A 13 27.65 -35.47 10.29
CA HIS A 13 28.76 -34.76 9.66
C HIS A 13 28.35 -34.20 8.29
N PRO A 14 28.65 -32.93 7.98
CA PRO A 14 28.51 -32.41 6.62
C PRO A 14 29.59 -33.01 5.70
N PRO A 15 29.26 -33.38 4.46
CA PRO A 15 30.23 -33.90 3.51
C PRO A 15 31.24 -32.81 3.09
N ALA A 16 32.51 -33.21 3.06
CA ALA A 16 33.63 -32.37 2.66
C ALA A 16 33.43 -31.81 1.23
N LYS A 17 33.46 -30.47 1.12
CA LYS A 17 33.41 -29.75 -0.16
C LYS A 17 34.70 -30.00 -0.93
N ARG A 18 34.65 -30.87 -1.95
CA ARG A 18 35.74 -31.03 -2.93
C ARG A 18 35.91 -29.74 -3.73
N ALA A 19 37.09 -29.12 -3.61
CA ALA A 19 37.52 -28.00 -4.43
C ALA A 19 37.58 -28.44 -5.91
N ARG A 20 36.62 -27.97 -6.70
CA ARG A 20 36.65 -28.07 -8.17
C ARG A 20 37.56 -26.96 -8.70
N THR A 21 38.76 -27.33 -9.11
CA THR A 21 39.65 -26.48 -9.90
C THR A 21 39.02 -26.25 -11.27
N SER A 22 38.47 -25.06 -11.47
CA SER A 22 37.94 -24.60 -12.76
C SER A 22 39.09 -24.28 -13.70
N ALA A 23 39.40 -25.20 -14.62
CA ALA A 23 40.27 -24.95 -15.75
C ALA A 23 39.73 -23.78 -16.58
N LYS A 24 40.51 -22.70 -16.69
CA LYS A 24 40.25 -21.57 -17.61
C LYS A 24 40.26 -22.10 -19.04
N LYS A 25 39.07 -22.38 -19.57
CA LYS A 25 38.87 -22.68 -20.98
C LYS A 25 39.11 -21.39 -21.76
N VAL A 26 40.28 -21.28 -22.38
CA VAL A 26 40.63 -20.20 -23.30
C VAL A 26 39.70 -20.34 -24.50
N THR A 27 38.64 -19.53 -24.53
CA THR A 27 37.76 -19.40 -25.68
C THR A 27 38.56 -18.70 -26.78
N SER A 28 38.96 -19.47 -27.78
CA SER A 28 39.42 -18.98 -29.07
C SER A 28 38.41 -17.95 -29.59
N LYS A 29 38.90 -16.76 -29.93
CA LYS A 29 38.14 -15.74 -30.65
C LYS A 29 37.68 -16.38 -31.96
N ALA A 30 36.41 -16.80 -32.00
CA ALA A 30 35.79 -17.29 -33.22
C ALA A 30 35.82 -16.17 -34.27
N PHE A 31 36.45 -16.47 -35.40
CA PHE A 31 36.48 -15.62 -36.58
C PHE A 31 35.03 -15.48 -37.08
N VAL A 32 34.51 -14.26 -37.09
CA VAL A 32 33.11 -14.00 -37.42
C VAL A 32 32.94 -14.04 -38.94
N ASP A 33 32.35 -15.12 -39.44
CA ASP A 33 31.94 -15.26 -40.83
C ASP A 33 30.89 -14.18 -41.18
N LEU A 34 31.27 -13.23 -42.04
CA LEU A 34 30.48 -12.07 -42.45
C LEU A 34 29.48 -12.39 -43.57
N THR A 35 29.46 -13.63 -44.09
CA THR A 35 28.69 -13.98 -45.29
C THR A 35 27.25 -14.39 -45.03
N ARG A 36 26.87 -14.62 -43.77
CA ARG A 36 25.46 -14.88 -43.39
C ARG A 36 24.76 -13.56 -43.05
N PRO A 37 23.51 -13.31 -43.51
CA PRO A 37 22.74 -12.16 -43.06
C PRO A 37 22.71 -12.19 -41.54
N ARG A 38 23.39 -11.21 -40.92
CA ARG A 38 23.52 -11.14 -39.48
C ARG A 38 22.14 -10.93 -38.90
N VAL A 39 21.54 -12.00 -38.38
CA VAL A 39 20.30 -11.91 -37.61
C VAL A 39 20.62 -11.06 -36.39
N PHE A 40 20.09 -9.84 -36.39
CA PHE A 40 20.24 -8.91 -35.29
C PHE A 40 19.52 -9.48 -34.06
N ARG A 41 20.24 -9.80 -32.99
CA ARG A 41 19.62 -10.28 -31.76
C ARG A 41 19.25 -9.09 -30.89
N PHE A 42 18.01 -9.02 -30.47
CA PHE A 42 17.51 -7.94 -29.60
C PHE A 42 18.34 -7.78 -28.32
N LEU A 43 18.83 -8.87 -27.74
CA LEU A 43 19.67 -8.83 -26.54
C LEU A 43 21.10 -8.33 -26.78
N ASP A 44 21.54 -8.23 -28.04
CA ASP A 44 22.84 -7.64 -28.40
C ASP A 44 22.77 -6.09 -28.41
N LEU A 45 21.58 -5.48 -28.29
CA LEU A 45 21.41 -4.03 -28.06
C LEU A 45 21.95 -3.61 -26.68
N PRO A 46 22.48 -2.38 -26.51
CA PRO A 46 22.64 -1.76 -25.20
C PRO A 46 21.33 -1.69 -24.40
N ALA A 47 21.44 -1.70 -23.06
CA ALA A 47 20.27 -1.72 -22.17
C ALA A 47 19.37 -0.49 -22.37
N GLU A 48 19.97 0.66 -22.65
CA GLU A 48 19.30 1.93 -22.92
C GLU A 48 18.43 1.83 -24.17
N LEU A 49 18.93 1.23 -25.24
CA LEU A 49 18.14 1.04 -26.47
C LEU A 49 17.04 0.00 -26.27
N ARG A 50 17.28 -1.08 -25.52
CA ARG A 50 16.22 -2.05 -25.16
C ARG A 50 15.11 -1.38 -24.36
N ARG A 51 15.46 -0.49 -23.42
CA ARG A 51 14.49 0.29 -22.63
C ARG A 51 13.57 1.13 -23.54
N VAL A 52 14.12 1.84 -24.51
CA VAL A 52 13.32 2.61 -25.49
C VAL A 52 12.35 1.72 -26.27
N VAL A 53 12.80 0.51 -26.65
CA VAL A 53 11.91 -0.46 -27.30
C VAL A 53 10.80 -0.91 -26.34
N TYR A 54 11.11 -1.25 -25.09
CA TYR A 54 10.08 -1.63 -24.12
C TYR A 54 9.09 -0.51 -23.84
N GLN A 55 9.54 0.74 -23.70
CA GLN A 55 8.66 1.91 -23.54
C GLN A 55 7.71 2.09 -24.73
N SER A 56 8.13 1.69 -25.93
CA SER A 56 7.26 1.70 -27.12
C SER A 56 6.22 0.58 -27.13
N LEU A 57 6.45 -0.51 -26.37
CA LEU A 57 5.62 -1.73 -26.36
C LEU A 57 4.75 -1.88 -25.09
N ILE A 58 5.14 -1.22 -24.00
CA ILE A 58 4.58 -1.35 -22.65
C ILE A 58 4.20 0.05 -22.14
N PRO A 59 3.09 0.19 -21.41
CA PRO A 59 2.74 1.44 -20.74
C PRO A 59 3.88 1.93 -19.84
N HIS A 60 4.19 3.22 -19.93
CA HIS A 60 5.16 3.91 -19.10
C HIS A 60 4.68 5.34 -18.84
N ASP A 61 5.10 5.92 -17.73
CA ASP A 61 4.76 7.28 -17.31
C ASP A 61 3.25 7.57 -17.18
N LEU A 62 2.48 6.55 -16.79
CA LEU A 62 1.03 6.65 -16.56
C LEU A 62 0.67 6.49 -15.08
N PHE A 63 -0.46 7.06 -14.71
CA PHE A 63 -1.21 6.74 -13.50
C PHE A 63 -2.15 5.57 -13.80
N ILE A 64 -1.86 4.41 -13.23
CA ILE A 64 -2.63 3.17 -13.44
C ILE A 64 -3.53 2.94 -12.23
N SER A 65 -4.84 2.93 -12.42
CA SER A 65 -5.83 2.69 -11.36
C SER A 65 -6.71 1.47 -11.66
N PHE A 66 -7.33 0.94 -10.61
CA PHE A 66 -8.20 -0.23 -10.67
C PHE A 66 -9.57 0.12 -10.13
N GLU A 67 -10.62 -0.07 -10.93
CA GLU A 67 -12.00 0.13 -10.49
C GLU A 67 -12.76 -1.19 -10.57
N PRO A 68 -13.52 -1.58 -9.53
CA PRO A 68 -14.34 -2.76 -9.60
C PRO A 68 -15.50 -2.52 -10.57
N GLN A 69 -15.64 -3.39 -11.57
CA GLN A 69 -16.82 -3.39 -12.42
C GLN A 69 -17.99 -3.90 -11.59
N SER A 70 -19.00 -3.06 -11.38
CA SER A 70 -20.24 -3.48 -10.70
C SER A 70 -20.95 -4.52 -11.58
N THR A 71 -20.75 -5.80 -11.28
CA THR A 71 -21.55 -6.88 -11.87
C THR A 71 -22.81 -7.03 -11.04
N SER A 72 -23.96 -6.79 -11.66
CA SER A 72 -25.27 -6.85 -11.00
C SER A 72 -25.62 -8.22 -10.41
N ASN A 73 -24.90 -9.27 -10.83
CA ASN A 73 -25.17 -10.64 -10.43
C ASN A 73 -24.03 -11.22 -9.57
N SER A 74 -24.42 -11.62 -8.35
CA SER A 74 -23.98 -12.83 -7.66
C SER A 74 -22.48 -13.11 -7.53
N TYR A 75 -21.97 -12.96 -6.30
CA TYR A 75 -20.94 -13.73 -5.56
C TYR A 75 -19.60 -14.16 -6.19
N ASP A 76 -19.47 -14.28 -7.51
CA ASP A 76 -18.28 -14.81 -8.17
C ASP A 76 -17.50 -13.71 -8.90
N GLU A 77 -16.23 -13.61 -8.51
CA GLU A 77 -15.15 -12.84 -9.13
C GLU A 77 -15.42 -11.34 -9.40
N THR A 78 -14.77 -10.50 -8.60
CA THR A 78 -14.73 -9.06 -8.88
C THR A 78 -13.97 -8.84 -10.17
N ARG A 79 -14.67 -8.42 -11.23
CA ARG A 79 -14.02 -7.94 -12.45
C ARG A 79 -13.46 -6.56 -12.20
N TRP A 80 -12.26 -6.31 -12.72
CA TRP A 80 -11.57 -5.02 -12.57
C TRP A 80 -11.44 -4.35 -13.93
N VAL A 81 -11.82 -3.08 -13.98
CA VAL A 81 -11.47 -2.18 -15.07
C VAL A 81 -10.14 -1.52 -14.70
N ILE A 82 -9.21 -1.50 -15.64
CA ILE A 82 -7.91 -0.84 -15.47
C ILE A 82 -7.97 0.46 -16.24
N PHE A 83 -7.70 1.57 -15.56
CA PHE A 83 -7.55 2.89 -16.19
C PHE A 83 -6.09 3.28 -16.19
N ALA A 84 -5.67 3.96 -17.25
CA ALA A 84 -4.35 4.50 -17.37
C ALA A 84 -4.44 5.93 -17.91
N THR A 85 -4.10 6.91 -17.08
CA THR A 85 -4.11 8.33 -17.45
C THR A 85 -2.70 8.87 -17.49
N ASN A 86 -2.41 9.77 -18.43
CA ASN A 86 -1.11 10.44 -18.42
C ASN A 86 -1.03 11.47 -17.29
N ARG A 87 0.16 11.99 -17.02
CA ARG A 87 0.38 12.99 -15.96
C ARG A 87 -0.36 14.31 -16.19
N LEU A 88 -0.69 14.62 -17.44
CA LEU A 88 -1.44 15.83 -17.79
C LEU A 88 -2.93 15.72 -17.46
N GLY A 89 -3.39 14.57 -16.94
CA GLY A 89 -4.79 14.35 -16.61
C GLY A 89 -5.69 14.26 -17.84
N THR A 90 -5.13 14.17 -19.05
CA THR A 90 -5.95 13.87 -20.24
C THR A 90 -6.34 12.40 -20.14
N GLU A 91 -7.62 12.18 -19.83
CA GLU A 91 -8.19 10.85 -19.72
C GLU A 91 -8.03 10.13 -21.06
N SER A 92 -7.03 9.26 -21.18
CA SER A 92 -7.10 8.17 -22.14
C SER A 92 -8.09 7.17 -21.55
N ARG A 93 -9.39 7.41 -21.75
CA ARG A 93 -10.40 6.36 -21.60
C ARG A 93 -10.13 5.34 -22.70
N ALA A 94 -9.12 4.50 -22.52
CA ALA A 94 -9.06 3.24 -23.23
C ALA A 94 -10.07 2.33 -22.52
N PRO A 95 -11.29 2.13 -23.07
CA PRO A 95 -12.23 1.20 -22.47
C PRO A 95 -11.58 -0.17 -22.48
N MET A 96 -11.19 -0.65 -21.31
CA MET A 96 -10.44 -1.88 -21.17
C MET A 96 -9.06 -1.77 -21.85
N PHE A 97 -8.26 -2.80 -21.69
CA PHE A 97 -7.32 -3.22 -22.71
C PHE A 97 -8.01 -3.55 -24.05
N ARG A 98 -8.94 -2.73 -24.59
CA ARG A 98 -9.12 -2.59 -26.03
C ARG A 98 -8.08 -1.57 -26.48
N LEU A 99 -6.83 -2.01 -26.46
CA LEU A 99 -5.88 -1.35 -27.32
C LEU A 99 -6.32 -1.63 -28.78
N GLY A 100 -7.11 -0.72 -29.35
CA GLY A 100 -7.63 -0.85 -30.71
C GLY A 100 -6.59 -0.60 -31.81
N SER A 101 -5.32 -0.34 -31.47
CA SER A 101 -4.26 -0.14 -32.45
C SER A 101 -2.82 -0.42 -31.97
N ARG A 102 -2.62 -0.72 -30.67
CA ARG A 102 -1.37 -1.28 -30.15
C ARG A 102 -1.78 -2.56 -29.43
N LEU A 103 -0.96 -3.55 -29.19
CA LEU A 103 -1.32 -4.63 -28.27
C LEU A 103 -0.32 -4.46 -27.15
N CYS A 104 -0.75 -4.24 -25.89
CA CYS A 104 0.18 -4.35 -24.78
C CYS A 104 0.76 -5.74 -24.90
N GLN A 105 2.05 -5.83 -25.24
CA GLN A 105 2.68 -7.10 -25.53
C GLN A 105 3.02 -7.79 -24.21
N THR A 106 1.99 -8.20 -23.46
CA THR A 106 2.14 -8.97 -22.22
C THR A 106 2.87 -10.28 -22.44
N GLN A 107 2.95 -10.74 -23.69
CA GLN A 107 3.81 -11.84 -24.14
C GLN A 107 5.29 -11.61 -23.78
N LEU A 108 5.77 -10.37 -23.68
CA LEU A 108 7.15 -10.06 -23.25
C LEU A 108 7.46 -10.62 -21.85
N PHE A 109 6.46 -10.71 -20.97
CA PHE A 109 6.64 -11.23 -19.61
C PHE A 109 6.89 -12.73 -19.56
N VAL A 110 6.58 -13.46 -20.63
CA VAL A 110 6.71 -14.94 -20.71
C VAL A 110 7.88 -15.42 -21.59
N LEU A 111 8.58 -14.52 -22.28
CA LEU A 111 9.67 -14.91 -23.20
C LEU A 111 10.89 -15.51 -22.48
N ASN A 112 11.50 -14.74 -21.58
CA ASN A 112 12.69 -15.12 -20.82
C ASN A 112 12.74 -14.28 -19.54
N LYS A 113 13.32 -14.82 -18.45
CA LYS A 113 13.55 -14.10 -17.18
C LYS A 113 14.20 -12.73 -17.37
N PHE A 114 15.21 -12.60 -18.22
CA PHE A 114 15.91 -11.34 -18.45
C PHE A 114 14.98 -10.29 -19.07
N ILE A 115 14.32 -10.63 -20.19
CA ILE A 115 13.35 -9.76 -20.87
C ILE A 115 12.19 -9.42 -19.95
N SER A 116 11.67 -10.42 -19.22
CA SER A 116 10.58 -10.24 -18.26
C SER A 116 10.96 -9.25 -17.16
N ASN A 117 12.19 -9.31 -16.64
CA ASN A 117 12.66 -8.37 -15.62
C ASN A 117 12.80 -6.94 -16.17
N GLU A 118 13.39 -6.75 -17.36
CA GLU A 118 13.49 -5.42 -17.98
C GLU A 118 12.10 -4.84 -18.29
N ALA A 119 11.21 -5.66 -18.87
CA ALA A 119 9.82 -5.28 -19.14
C ALA A 119 9.05 -4.91 -17.87
N LYS A 120 9.24 -5.66 -16.78
CA LYS A 120 8.64 -5.36 -15.47
C LYS A 120 9.20 -4.07 -14.87
N ALA A 121 10.48 -3.80 -15.05
CA ALA A 121 11.09 -2.55 -14.59
C ALA A 121 10.44 -1.33 -15.26
N VAL A 122 10.10 -1.43 -16.55
CA VAL A 122 9.33 -0.37 -17.23
C VAL A 122 7.89 -0.30 -16.68
N LEU A 123 7.15 -1.42 -16.67
CA LEU A 123 5.75 -1.40 -16.26
C LEU A 123 5.55 -0.97 -14.79
N TYR A 124 6.34 -1.50 -13.86
CA TYR A 124 6.15 -1.24 -12.42
C TYR A 124 7.04 -0.13 -11.88
N GLY A 125 8.17 0.16 -12.53
CA GLY A 125 9.10 1.19 -12.11
C GLY A 125 8.84 2.57 -12.69
N GLU A 126 8.26 2.67 -13.89
CA GLU A 126 8.03 3.97 -14.55
C GLU A 126 6.59 4.46 -14.47
N ASN A 127 5.66 3.66 -13.94
CA ASN A 127 4.26 4.05 -13.76
C ASN A 127 3.95 4.30 -12.28
N THR A 128 2.93 5.11 -12.02
CA THR A 128 2.38 5.33 -10.68
C THR A 128 1.12 4.50 -10.51
N PHE A 129 1.08 3.61 -9.52
CA PHE A 129 -0.09 2.78 -9.24
C PHE A 129 -1.00 3.48 -8.23
N VAL A 130 -2.25 3.71 -8.64
CA VAL A 130 -3.25 4.40 -7.84
C VAL A 130 -4.14 3.37 -7.14
N PHE A 131 -4.10 3.36 -5.81
CA PHE A 131 -4.92 2.50 -4.97
C PHE A 131 -5.98 3.31 -4.24
N ARG A 132 -7.24 2.90 -4.36
CA ARG A 132 -8.35 3.52 -3.65
C ARG A 132 -8.59 2.83 -2.31
N VAL A 133 -8.58 3.61 -1.24
CA VAL A 133 -8.95 3.15 0.10
C VAL A 133 -10.18 3.93 0.55
N ASP A 134 -11.35 3.35 0.30
CA ASP A 134 -12.64 3.91 0.69
C ASP A 134 -13.13 3.38 2.06
N GLY A 135 -14.22 3.98 2.56
CA GLY A 135 -14.91 3.57 3.79
C GLY A 135 -16.13 2.67 3.57
N ASP A 136 -16.40 2.23 2.33
CA ASP A 136 -17.57 1.44 1.99
C ASP A 136 -17.38 -0.02 2.39
N SER A 137 -18.44 -0.75 2.70
CA SER A 137 -18.28 -2.15 3.14
C SER A 137 -17.87 -3.06 2.00
N HIS A 138 -16.79 -3.84 2.18
CA HIS A 138 -16.41 -4.89 1.24
C HIS A 138 -16.91 -6.26 1.73
N ARG A 139 -17.30 -7.12 0.79
CA ARG A 139 -17.57 -8.54 1.05
C ARG A 139 -16.39 -9.40 0.55
N PRO A 140 -16.07 -10.53 1.21
CA PRO A 140 -16.62 -10.99 2.49
C PRO A 140 -16.00 -10.28 3.71
N LYS A 141 -14.76 -9.77 3.58
CA LYS A 141 -14.03 -9.09 4.66
C LYS A 141 -14.00 -7.58 4.41
N SER A 142 -14.60 -6.82 5.32
CA SER A 142 -14.70 -5.36 5.17
C SER A 142 -13.47 -4.61 5.66
N LEU A 143 -12.78 -5.09 6.70
CA LEU A 143 -11.67 -4.36 7.34
C LEU A 143 -10.32 -4.65 6.67
N GLU A 144 -10.04 -5.91 6.36
CA GLU A 144 -8.83 -6.34 5.64
C GLU A 144 -9.22 -6.85 4.26
N SER A 145 -9.49 -5.93 3.34
CA SER A 145 -9.99 -6.31 2.03
C SER A 145 -8.87 -6.30 0.98
N PRO A 146 -8.50 -7.44 0.36
CA PRO A 146 -7.52 -7.46 -0.72
C PRO A 146 -7.98 -6.68 -1.96
N ARG A 147 -9.28 -6.34 -2.03
CA ARG A 147 -9.85 -5.52 -3.11
C ARG A 147 -9.21 -4.12 -3.21
N ILE A 148 -8.64 -3.57 -2.13
CA ILE A 148 -7.96 -2.26 -2.20
C ILE A 148 -6.76 -2.27 -3.16
N PHE A 149 -6.23 -3.45 -3.50
CA PHE A 149 -5.12 -3.64 -4.44
C PHE A 149 -5.57 -3.93 -5.88
N GLY A 150 -6.87 -3.88 -6.17
CA GLY A 150 -7.38 -4.19 -7.50
C GLY A 150 -7.02 -5.61 -7.96
N VAL A 151 -6.53 -5.72 -9.20
CA VAL A 151 -6.05 -6.98 -9.78
C VAL A 151 -4.78 -7.52 -9.12
N LEU A 152 -4.03 -6.69 -8.39
CA LEU A 152 -2.83 -7.11 -7.67
C LEU A 152 -3.17 -7.79 -6.33
N GLY A 153 -4.41 -7.63 -5.85
CA GLY A 153 -4.89 -8.22 -4.60
C GLY A 153 -5.06 -9.75 -4.62
N HIS A 154 -4.92 -10.40 -5.78
CA HIS A 154 -4.98 -11.85 -5.86
C HIS A 154 -3.72 -12.49 -5.27
N SER A 155 -3.88 -13.61 -4.56
CA SER A 155 -2.78 -14.33 -3.88
C SER A 155 -1.60 -14.66 -4.81
N HIS A 156 -1.86 -15.03 -6.06
CA HIS A 156 -0.83 -15.34 -7.05
C HIS A 156 -0.19 -14.10 -7.70
N ARG A 157 -0.63 -12.88 -7.37
CA ARG A 157 -0.13 -11.61 -7.95
C ARG A 157 0.36 -10.62 -6.90
N ILE A 158 0.02 -10.81 -5.63
CA ILE A 158 0.37 -9.87 -4.56
C ILE A 158 1.87 -9.63 -4.43
N HIS A 159 2.69 -10.65 -4.72
CA HIS A 159 4.15 -10.54 -4.76
C HIS A 159 4.68 -9.55 -5.82
N LEU A 160 3.84 -9.17 -6.80
CA LEU A 160 4.21 -8.18 -7.82
C LEU A 160 4.27 -6.75 -7.26
N LEU A 161 3.64 -6.49 -6.11
CA LEU A 161 3.74 -5.21 -5.40
C LEU A 161 5.20 -4.84 -5.11
N ARG A 162 6.09 -5.84 -4.97
CA ARG A 162 7.54 -5.65 -4.82
C ARG A 162 8.19 -4.83 -5.91
N ASN A 163 7.64 -4.88 -7.13
CA ASN A 163 8.25 -4.22 -8.28
C ASN A 163 7.82 -2.75 -8.41
N ILE A 164 6.80 -2.31 -7.66
CA ILE A 164 6.23 -0.97 -7.77
C ILE A 164 7.16 0.05 -7.10
N ARG A 165 7.50 1.11 -7.84
CA ARG A 165 8.37 2.20 -7.36
C ARG A 165 7.61 3.48 -7.01
N SER A 166 6.41 3.66 -7.54
CA SER A 166 5.57 4.82 -7.27
C SER A 166 4.13 4.42 -6.97
N ILE A 167 3.62 4.86 -5.83
CA ILE A 167 2.25 4.62 -5.38
C ILE A 167 1.54 5.95 -5.16
N SER A 168 0.28 6.02 -5.57
CA SER A 168 -0.66 7.06 -5.16
C SER A 168 -1.81 6.41 -4.39
N ILE A 169 -2.07 6.86 -3.17
CA ILE A 169 -3.20 6.39 -2.37
C ILE A 169 -4.30 7.43 -2.44
N LEU A 170 -5.44 7.06 -3.01
CA LEU A 170 -6.64 7.88 -3.01
C LEU A 170 -7.53 7.47 -1.83
N MET A 171 -7.57 8.32 -0.82
CA MET A 171 -8.41 8.16 0.35
C MET A 171 -9.80 8.70 0.03
N GLY A 172 -10.74 7.78 -0.19
CA GLY A 172 -12.06 8.05 -0.74
C GLY A 172 -13.16 8.20 0.32
N ASN A 173 -14.04 9.20 0.22
CA ASN A 173 -15.22 9.27 1.07
C ASN A 173 -16.15 8.06 0.80
N SER A 174 -16.98 7.71 1.79
CA SER A 174 -18.05 6.74 1.57
C SER A 174 -19.00 7.26 0.49
N SER A 175 -19.57 6.35 -0.30
CA SER A 175 -20.67 6.64 -1.23
C SER A 175 -21.84 7.42 -0.61
N THR A 176 -22.01 7.33 0.71
CA THR A 176 -23.04 8.07 1.46
C THR A 176 -22.67 9.53 1.79
N GLY A 177 -21.40 9.91 1.64
CA GLY A 177 -20.84 11.20 2.05
C GLY A 177 -20.79 11.42 3.57
N LYS A 178 -21.36 10.52 4.38
CA LYS A 178 -21.48 10.66 5.84
C LYS A 178 -20.28 10.06 6.56
N VAL A 179 -19.68 10.86 7.43
CA VAL A 179 -18.62 10.40 8.33
C VAL A 179 -19.24 9.62 9.48
N THR A 180 -19.10 8.29 9.44
CA THR A 180 -19.51 7.41 10.53
C THR A 180 -18.30 6.74 11.18
N HIS A 181 -18.46 6.29 12.43
CA HIS A 181 -17.45 5.46 13.11
C HIS A 181 -16.99 4.27 12.24
N TRP A 182 -17.91 3.63 11.49
CA TRP A 182 -17.58 2.49 10.64
C TRP A 182 -16.74 2.87 9.42
N VAL A 183 -17.00 4.03 8.82
CA VAL A 183 -16.20 4.58 7.71
C VAL A 183 -14.77 4.81 8.19
N ALA A 184 -14.59 5.53 9.30
CA ALA A 184 -13.27 5.78 9.87
C ALA A 184 -12.53 4.49 10.26
N LYS A 185 -13.24 3.56 10.91
CA LYS A 185 -12.68 2.25 11.29
C LYS A 185 -12.23 1.43 10.09
N ARG A 186 -12.97 1.45 8.97
CA ARG A 186 -12.59 0.76 7.73
C ARG A 186 -11.39 1.41 7.06
N HIS A 187 -11.33 2.74 6.99
CA HIS A 187 -10.16 3.44 6.48
C HIS A 187 -8.89 3.05 7.21
N ARG A 188 -8.90 3.17 8.55
CA ARG A 188 -7.74 2.81 9.39
C ARG A 188 -7.32 1.36 9.18
N ALA A 189 -8.27 0.42 9.30
CA ALA A 189 -7.96 -1.00 9.18
C ALA A 189 -7.46 -1.40 7.78
N ARG A 190 -8.00 -0.78 6.72
CA ARG A 190 -7.56 -1.05 5.34
C ARG A 190 -6.20 -0.45 5.04
N LEU A 191 -5.92 0.74 5.59
CA LEU A 191 -4.63 1.38 5.43
C LEU A 191 -3.55 0.60 6.21
N GLU A 192 -3.86 0.16 7.42
CA GLU A 192 -3.02 -0.76 8.19
C GLU A 192 -2.78 -2.07 7.43
N TYR A 193 -3.83 -2.67 6.88
CA TYR A 193 -3.71 -3.86 6.03
C TYR A 193 -2.86 -3.60 4.78
N PHE A 194 -3.06 -2.45 4.13
CA PHE A 194 -2.30 -2.04 2.95
C PHE A 194 -0.80 -2.02 3.24
N ILE A 195 -0.43 -1.39 4.35
CA ILE A 195 0.95 -1.23 4.79
C ILE A 195 1.55 -2.56 5.23
N ARG A 196 0.78 -3.39 5.95
CA ARG A 196 1.21 -4.74 6.32
C ARG A 196 1.61 -5.56 5.10
N ILE A 197 0.77 -5.54 4.05
CA ILE A 197 1.02 -6.26 2.81
C ILE A 197 2.19 -5.65 2.01
N LEU A 198 2.32 -4.32 1.99
CA LEU A 198 3.49 -3.67 1.39
C LEU A 198 4.77 -4.08 2.10
N LYS A 199 4.81 -4.10 3.44
CA LYS A 199 6.00 -4.58 4.16
C LYS A 199 6.31 -6.05 3.90
N GLU A 200 5.29 -6.89 3.82
CA GLU A 200 5.45 -8.32 3.56
C GLU A 200 6.08 -8.61 2.18
N HIS A 201 5.82 -7.76 1.18
CA HIS A 201 6.20 -8.06 -0.21
C HIS A 201 7.13 -7.04 -0.86
N ALA A 202 7.14 -5.79 -0.42
CA ALA A 202 7.89 -4.69 -1.03
C ALA A 202 9.13 -4.27 -0.24
N ASP A 203 9.35 -4.80 0.95
CA ASP A 203 10.61 -4.61 1.65
C ASP A 203 11.70 -5.59 1.13
N ASP A 204 12.94 -5.13 1.12
CA ASP A 204 14.10 -5.95 0.76
C ASP A 204 14.55 -6.88 1.91
N GLU A 205 15.63 -7.63 1.72
CA GLU A 205 16.19 -8.52 2.75
C GLU A 205 16.60 -7.77 4.04
N ASN A 206 16.81 -6.45 3.93
CA ASN A 206 17.17 -5.55 5.03
C ASN A 206 15.97 -4.72 5.53
N GLN A 207 14.74 -5.11 5.17
CA GLN A 207 13.50 -4.40 5.53
C GLN A 207 13.41 -2.96 5.01
N ARG A 208 14.14 -2.63 3.93
CA ARG A 208 14.03 -1.31 3.27
C ARG A 208 12.97 -1.37 2.20
N SER A 209 12.08 -0.39 2.21
CA SER A 209 11.05 -0.28 1.18
C SER A 209 11.69 -0.06 -0.18
N LEU A 210 11.25 -0.83 -1.16
CA LEU A 210 11.58 -0.64 -2.57
C LEU A 210 10.79 0.52 -3.21
N LEU A 211 9.84 1.09 -2.46
CA LEU A 211 9.02 2.22 -2.88
C LEU A 211 9.84 3.50 -2.83
N GLU A 212 9.94 4.19 -3.97
CA GLU A 212 10.69 5.44 -4.10
C GLU A 212 9.77 6.64 -3.88
N ARG A 213 8.52 6.56 -4.36
CA ARG A 213 7.55 7.66 -4.30
C ARG A 213 6.21 7.25 -3.73
N LEU A 214 5.68 8.06 -2.81
CA LEU A 214 4.34 7.93 -2.25
C LEU A 214 3.60 9.26 -2.33
N THR A 215 2.46 9.27 -3.02
CA THR A 215 1.51 10.37 -2.98
C THR A 215 0.26 9.95 -2.23
N VAL A 216 -0.26 10.77 -1.33
CA VAL A 216 -1.52 10.53 -0.62
C VAL A 216 -2.48 11.65 -0.94
N GLN A 217 -3.62 11.30 -1.54
CA GLN A 217 -4.68 12.23 -1.91
C GLN A 217 -5.90 11.97 -1.05
N ILE A 218 -6.48 13.04 -0.50
CA ILE A 218 -7.60 12.97 0.44
C ILE A 218 -8.79 13.69 -0.18
N ASP A 219 -9.87 12.96 -0.46
CA ASP A 219 -11.05 13.52 -1.16
C ASP A 219 -12.24 13.83 -0.23
N TRP A 220 -12.09 13.63 1.09
CA TRP A 220 -13.13 13.96 2.05
C TRP A 220 -13.04 15.39 2.56
N LYS A 221 -14.18 15.93 2.98
CA LYS A 221 -14.24 17.24 3.65
C LYS A 221 -13.42 17.22 4.95
N PRO A 222 -12.70 18.31 5.29
CA PRO A 222 -12.01 18.42 6.56
C PRO A 222 -12.92 18.07 7.73
N SER A 223 -12.48 17.11 8.54
CA SER A 223 -13.22 16.61 9.69
C SER A 223 -12.22 16.23 10.79
N PRO A 224 -12.31 16.85 11.97
CA PRO A 224 -11.45 16.49 13.11
C PRO A 224 -11.54 14.99 13.43
N LYS A 225 -12.71 14.38 13.18
CA LYS A 225 -12.96 12.96 13.46
C LYS A 225 -12.23 12.01 12.49
N LEU A 226 -11.82 12.48 11.31
CA LEU A 226 -11.10 11.70 10.30
C LEU A 226 -9.61 12.03 10.22
N MET A 227 -9.17 13.09 10.90
CA MET A 227 -7.81 13.61 10.84
C MET A 227 -6.76 12.51 11.02
N TYR A 228 -6.91 11.68 12.05
CA TYR A 228 -5.96 10.62 12.40
C TYR A 228 -6.20 9.28 11.68
N ASN A 229 -7.00 9.24 10.61
CA ASN A 229 -7.18 8.01 9.86
C ASN A 229 -5.93 7.57 9.08
N LEU A 230 -4.98 8.48 8.90
CA LEU A 230 -3.75 8.26 8.15
C LEU A 230 -2.59 7.80 9.03
N GLU A 231 -2.77 7.70 10.35
CA GLU A 231 -1.70 7.32 11.29
C GLU A 231 -1.01 6.01 10.93
N SER A 232 -1.73 5.05 10.34
CA SER A 232 -1.15 3.78 9.92
C SER A 232 0.01 3.99 8.94
N LEU A 233 0.00 5.04 8.11
CA LEU A 233 1.06 5.37 7.13
C LEU A 233 2.44 5.51 7.77
N THR A 234 2.52 5.85 9.05
CA THR A 234 3.78 5.91 9.82
C THR A 234 4.52 4.58 9.89
N GLY A 235 3.83 3.48 9.58
CA GLY A 235 4.44 2.18 9.37
C GLY A 235 5.39 2.17 8.18
N LEU A 236 5.11 2.94 7.11
CA LEU A 236 6.03 3.12 5.99
C LEU A 236 7.14 4.07 6.43
N ARG A 237 8.40 3.69 6.25
CA ARG A 237 9.56 4.53 6.56
C ARG A 237 10.62 4.42 5.46
N GLY A 238 11.38 5.49 5.26
CA GLY A 238 12.49 5.53 4.31
C GLY A 238 12.08 5.65 2.84
N ILE A 239 10.89 6.19 2.56
CA ILE A 239 10.46 6.52 1.19
C ILE A 239 11.06 7.88 0.85
N GLN A 240 11.69 7.98 -0.32
CA GLN A 240 12.44 9.17 -0.72
C GLN A 240 11.55 10.38 -1.02
N ASP A 241 10.54 10.19 -1.87
CA ASP A 241 9.66 11.27 -2.30
C ASP A 241 8.25 11.04 -1.73
N VAL A 242 7.86 11.80 -0.72
CA VAL A 242 6.54 11.71 -0.10
C VAL A 242 5.77 13.01 -0.30
N ASP A 243 4.56 12.92 -0.87
CA ASP A 243 3.65 14.05 -1.05
C ASP A 243 2.29 13.74 -0.41
N ILE A 244 1.89 14.51 0.60
CA ILE A 244 0.60 14.36 1.28
C ILE A 244 -0.24 15.59 0.97
N GLN A 245 -1.21 15.41 0.07
CA GLN A 245 -2.09 16.49 -0.36
C GLN A 245 -3.12 16.79 0.74
N ALA A 246 -2.97 17.94 1.39
CA ALA A 246 -3.68 18.32 2.62
C ALA A 246 -5.19 18.61 2.47
N GLY A 247 -5.85 18.19 1.38
CA GLY A 247 -7.23 18.58 1.06
C GLY A 247 -8.28 18.29 2.16
N GLY A 248 -8.02 17.34 3.05
CA GLY A 248 -8.92 16.95 4.14
C GLY A 248 -8.31 16.94 5.55
N ILE A 249 -7.07 17.42 5.71
CA ILE A 249 -6.35 17.43 7.00
C ILE A 249 -5.55 18.74 7.18
N PRO A 250 -5.23 19.14 8.42
CA PRO A 250 -4.36 20.29 8.64
C PRO A 250 -2.96 20.10 8.01
N GLU A 251 -2.41 21.18 7.45
CA GLU A 251 -1.09 21.15 6.79
C GLU A 251 0.04 20.72 7.73
N TRP A 252 0.02 21.16 9.00
CA TRP A 252 1.02 20.76 9.99
C TRP A 252 1.04 19.23 10.19
N TYR A 253 -0.13 18.59 10.20
CA TYR A 253 -0.25 17.15 10.38
C TYR A 253 0.23 16.39 9.14
N ALA A 254 -0.07 16.91 7.94
CA ALA A 254 0.48 16.39 6.70
C ALA A 254 2.03 16.45 6.69
N LYS A 255 2.63 17.56 7.13
CA LYS A 255 4.09 17.69 7.29
C LYS A 255 4.67 16.69 8.30
N CYS A 256 4.01 16.49 9.45
CA CYS A 256 4.43 15.48 10.42
C CYS A 256 4.42 14.06 9.83
N LEU A 257 3.36 13.70 9.10
CA LEU A 257 3.27 12.41 8.43
C LEU A 257 4.37 12.26 7.37
N GLN A 258 4.60 13.30 6.56
CA GLN A 258 5.64 13.30 5.53
C GLN A 258 7.02 13.04 6.15
N LEU A 259 7.42 13.82 7.16
CA LEU A 259 8.69 13.60 7.86
C LEU A 259 8.80 12.18 8.41
N CYS A 260 7.74 11.68 9.05
CA CYS A 260 7.75 10.34 9.63
C CYS A 260 7.96 9.24 8.57
N ILE A 261 7.29 9.37 7.40
CA ILE A 261 7.37 8.39 6.31
C ILE A 261 8.72 8.45 5.59
N GLU A 262 9.30 9.64 5.45
CA GLU A 262 10.66 9.81 4.94
C GLU A 262 11.71 9.21 5.90
N GLY A 263 11.33 8.93 7.16
CA GLY A 263 12.23 8.44 8.21
C GLY A 263 12.93 9.57 8.97
N ASN A 264 12.45 10.80 8.81
CA ASN A 264 12.94 12.00 9.47
C ASN A 264 12.14 12.28 10.77
N GLY A 265 12.75 12.98 11.72
CA GLY A 265 12.06 13.51 12.92
C GLY A 265 11.88 12.57 14.12
N GLY A 266 12.46 11.37 14.06
CA GLY A 266 12.53 10.42 15.17
C GLY A 266 11.28 9.55 15.36
N ASP A 267 11.21 8.83 16.48
CA ASP A 267 10.08 7.94 16.77
C ASP A 267 8.87 8.69 17.34
N LEU A 268 7.67 8.23 16.97
CA LEU A 268 6.40 8.73 17.50
C LEU A 268 6.15 8.14 18.88
N GLN A 269 5.75 8.98 19.83
CA GLN A 269 5.37 8.54 21.16
C GLN A 269 3.89 8.10 21.17
N PRO A 270 3.56 6.88 21.63
CA PRO A 270 2.18 6.47 21.80
C PRO A 270 1.51 7.25 22.95
N ILE A 271 0.24 7.60 22.79
CA ILE A 271 -0.55 8.21 23.88
C ILE A 271 -1.05 7.09 24.80
N ASP A 272 -0.79 7.24 26.09
CA ASP A 272 -1.39 6.38 27.12
C ASP A 272 -2.79 6.90 27.46
N TYR A 273 -3.80 6.08 27.15
CA TYR A 273 -5.20 6.40 27.44
C TYR A 273 -5.62 5.66 28.71
N PRO A 274 -5.87 6.37 29.83
CA PRO A 274 -6.17 5.74 31.10
C PRO A 274 -7.46 4.92 31.03
N LEU A 275 -7.47 3.81 31.79
CA LEU A 275 -8.65 2.98 31.99
C LEU A 275 -9.54 3.62 33.07
N VAL A 276 -10.82 3.77 32.77
CA VAL A 276 -11.82 4.30 33.69
C VAL A 276 -12.92 3.26 33.90
N LEU A 277 -13.30 3.06 35.15
CA LEU A 277 -14.40 2.18 35.51
C LEU A 277 -15.74 2.84 35.13
N ARG A 278 -16.47 2.25 34.19
CA ARG A 278 -17.82 2.72 33.81
C ARG A 278 -18.87 1.70 34.19
N GLN A 279 -19.98 2.20 34.75
CA GLN A 279 -21.17 1.38 34.96
C GLN A 279 -21.98 1.35 33.66
N LYS A 280 -22.12 0.17 33.06
CA LYS A 280 -22.99 -0.03 31.88
C LYS A 280 -24.22 -0.84 32.25
N SER A 281 -25.38 -0.35 31.82
CA SER A 281 -26.62 -1.12 31.82
C SER A 281 -26.65 -2.01 30.58
N LYS A 282 -26.81 -3.33 30.74
CA LYS A 282 -26.95 -4.25 29.60
C LYS A 282 -28.19 -3.86 28.76
N LYS A 283 -28.06 -3.73 27.44
CA LYS A 283 -29.23 -3.54 26.57
C LYS A 283 -30.04 -4.86 26.55
N SER A 284 -31.20 -4.88 27.21
CA SER A 284 -32.16 -6.00 27.21
C SER A 284 -33.52 -5.49 26.80
N ASN A 285 -34.20 -6.13 25.85
CA ASN A 285 -35.54 -5.73 25.42
C ASN A 285 -36.63 -5.95 26.49
N ALA A 286 -36.28 -6.56 27.64
CA ALA A 286 -37.24 -6.81 28.72
C ALA A 286 -37.29 -5.65 29.75
N PRO A 287 -38.48 -5.28 30.26
CA PRO A 287 -38.70 -4.15 31.17
C PRO A 287 -38.27 -4.37 32.64
N ARG A 288 -37.50 -5.42 32.96
CA ARG A 288 -37.05 -5.68 34.35
C ARG A 288 -35.80 -4.86 34.72
N ARG A 289 -35.74 -4.40 35.98
CA ARG A 289 -34.58 -3.68 36.57
C ARG A 289 -33.29 -4.42 36.24
N ARG A 290 -32.39 -3.72 35.53
CA ARG A 290 -31.18 -4.31 34.96
C ARG A 290 -30.03 -4.18 35.95
N PRO A 291 -29.26 -5.26 36.21
CA PRO A 291 -28.02 -5.12 36.94
C PRO A 291 -27.03 -4.29 36.11
N SER A 292 -26.48 -3.24 36.72
CA SER A 292 -25.35 -2.51 36.17
C SER A 292 -24.09 -3.37 36.31
N VAL A 293 -23.35 -3.52 35.22
CA VAL A 293 -22.02 -4.18 35.26
C VAL A 293 -20.97 -3.09 35.22
N GLN A 294 -19.98 -3.18 36.11
CA GLN A 294 -18.79 -2.34 36.07
C GLN A 294 -17.81 -2.92 35.05
N ILE A 295 -17.39 -2.11 34.08
CA ILE A 295 -16.45 -2.49 33.02
C ILE A 295 -15.33 -1.46 32.99
N TRP A 296 -14.08 -1.93 32.97
CA TRP A 296 -12.92 -1.08 32.71
C TRP A 296 -12.86 -0.77 31.23
N GLU A 297 -12.94 0.50 30.87
CA GLU A 297 -12.89 0.96 29.48
C GLU A 297 -11.83 2.05 29.31
N THR A 298 -11.16 2.04 28.17
CA THR A 298 -10.26 3.14 27.80
C THR A 298 -11.06 4.42 27.57
N THR A 299 -10.47 5.55 27.94
CA THR A 299 -10.98 6.88 27.60
C THR A 299 -10.89 7.19 26.11
N LYS A 300 -10.09 6.41 25.36
CA LYS A 300 -9.88 6.57 23.91
C LYS A 300 -11.18 6.47 23.13
N LEU A 301 -11.52 7.54 22.44
CA LEU A 301 -12.56 7.56 21.42
C LEU A 301 -12.01 7.03 20.09
N TRP A 302 -12.91 6.64 19.19
CA TRP A 302 -12.53 6.04 17.91
C TRP A 302 -11.81 7.00 16.96
N HIS A 303 -11.99 8.31 17.14
CA HIS A 303 -11.32 9.32 16.34
C HIS A 303 -10.00 9.78 16.96
N ASP A 304 -9.78 9.51 18.25
CA ASP A 304 -8.57 9.94 18.94
C ASP A 304 -7.31 9.31 18.31
N PRO A 305 -6.19 10.06 18.31
CA PRO A 305 -4.93 9.58 17.76
C PRO A 305 -4.35 8.42 18.56
N VAL A 306 -3.52 7.60 17.93
CA VAL A 306 -2.66 6.62 18.59
C VAL A 306 -1.39 7.30 19.10
N PHE A 307 -0.88 8.29 18.38
CA PHE A 307 0.40 8.94 18.67
C PHE A 307 0.26 10.39 19.12
N ASN A 308 1.23 10.86 19.90
CA ASN A 308 1.31 12.25 20.32
C ASN A 308 1.88 13.12 19.20
N TRP A 309 1.03 13.47 18.24
CA TRP A 309 1.40 14.30 17.09
C TRP A 309 1.78 15.73 17.45
N GLU A 310 1.31 16.21 18.60
CA GLU A 310 1.64 17.54 19.10
C GLU A 310 3.09 17.61 19.56
N GLU A 311 3.52 16.65 20.39
CA GLU A 311 4.92 16.51 20.80
C GLU A 311 5.84 16.34 19.60
N PHE A 312 5.44 15.50 18.64
CA PHE A 312 6.22 15.28 17.42
C PHE A 312 6.36 16.56 16.59
N ALA A 313 5.29 17.35 16.45
CA ALA A 313 5.34 18.62 15.73
C ALA A 313 6.27 19.62 16.42
N ASP A 314 6.12 19.81 17.74
CA ASP A 314 6.92 20.74 18.53
C ASP A 314 8.41 20.39 18.48
N ARG A 315 8.73 19.10 18.66
CA ARG A 315 10.12 18.60 18.61
C ARG A 315 10.78 18.83 17.25
N ASN A 316 9.99 18.82 16.17
CA ASN A 316 10.47 19.01 14.80
C ASN A 316 10.28 20.44 14.28
N GLY A 317 9.90 21.39 15.13
CA GLY A 317 9.72 22.79 14.75
C GLY A 317 8.64 23.02 13.69
N ILE A 318 7.59 22.19 13.67
CA ILE A 318 6.45 22.35 12.76
C ILE A 318 5.43 23.27 13.44
N ASP A 319 5.22 24.45 12.85
CA ASP A 319 4.24 25.41 13.34
C ASP A 319 2.82 24.83 13.32
N ARG A 320 2.15 24.93 14.47
CA ARG A 320 0.76 24.51 14.65
C ARG A 320 -0.13 25.76 14.69
N PRO A 321 -1.30 25.75 14.01
CA PRO A 321 -2.27 26.81 14.21
C PRO A 321 -2.71 26.79 15.67
N GLN A 322 -2.76 27.97 16.30
CA GLN A 322 -3.34 28.10 17.64
C GLN A 322 -4.81 27.73 17.53
N LEU A 323 -5.17 26.52 17.97
CA LEU A 323 -6.56 26.06 17.99
C LEU A 323 -7.34 26.99 18.92
N HIS A 324 -8.12 27.90 18.36
CA HIS A 324 -9.12 28.61 19.14
C HIS A 324 -10.16 27.58 19.60
N PRO A 325 -10.40 27.41 20.91
CA PRO A 325 -11.29 26.37 21.46
C PRO A 325 -12.75 26.41 20.94
N VAL A 326 -13.13 27.46 20.22
CA VAL A 326 -14.52 27.75 19.83
C VAL A 326 -14.95 26.97 18.57
N ASP A 327 -14.02 26.59 17.69
CA ASP A 327 -14.37 26.04 16.36
C ASP A 327 -14.67 24.53 16.34
N LEU A 328 -14.50 23.81 17.45
CA LEU A 328 -14.69 22.35 17.52
C LEU A 328 -16.09 21.91 17.97
N THR A 329 -16.98 22.83 18.34
CA THR A 329 -18.29 22.52 18.93
C THR A 329 -19.48 22.57 17.95
N GLY A 330 -19.23 22.88 16.67
CA GLY A 330 -20.28 23.11 15.66
C GLY A 330 -21.13 21.89 15.25
N ASP A 331 -20.85 20.70 15.78
CA ASP A 331 -21.54 19.45 15.41
C ASP A 331 -22.15 18.79 16.65
N SER A 332 -23.05 19.51 17.33
CA SER A 332 -23.87 19.00 18.43
C SER A 332 -25.10 18.21 17.95
N ASP A 333 -25.06 17.65 16.74
CA ASP A 333 -26.09 16.73 16.23
C ASP A 333 -25.80 15.29 16.71
N ILE A 334 -25.76 15.12 18.03
CA ILE A 334 -25.86 13.80 18.67
C ILE A 334 -27.35 13.46 18.78
N GLY A 335 -27.93 13.07 17.65
CA GLY A 335 -29.11 12.21 17.64
C GLY A 335 -28.78 10.90 18.37
N ARG A 336 -29.42 10.70 19.52
CA ARG A 336 -29.31 9.48 20.35
C ARG A 336 -29.82 8.24 19.64
#